data_AF-A0A183SZD2-F1
#
_entry.id   AF-A0A183SZD2-F1
#
_cell.length_a   1.000
_cell.length_b   1.000
_cell.length_c   1.000
_cell.angle_alpha   90.00
_cell.angle_beta   90.00
_cell.angle_gamma   90.00
#
_symmetry.space_group_name_H-M   'P 1'
#
loop_
_entity.id
_entity.type
_entity.pdbx_description
1 polymer ?
#
loop_
_entity_poly.entity_id
_entity_poly.type
_entity_poly.pdbx_seq_one_letter_code
_entity_poly.pdbx_strand_id
1 'polypeptide(L)'
;MVIEAVFEDLTLKHRVLREVEDAVSPETIFASNTSALPISKIAEVSKRPEKVHSAGDVGLRQGKVLIFVKDGPGFYTTRILAPMLSEAIRLMQEGVSPTELDAATQAFGWPVGMATLADEVGLDVAVHVAEDLGAALGKRVQGGDINVLRDLVKLGMLGRKSGKGCLEYTSHSKHRHVNPALSEVLTQYAVPAPVPNNHERIQYRLFSRFVNEAVLCLQEGILVNGPVEGDIGAVFGLGFPPCLGGPFRYLDLHGATALVERMEGFRQQLGDYFMPCDLLLAHAKDPSKKFHPTA
;
A
#
# COMPACT_ATOMS: atom_id res chain seq x y z
N MET A 1 -26.85 -4.00 4.34
CA MET A 1 -26.08 -4.76 3.34
C MET A 1 -24.93 -5.43 4.06
N VAL A 2 -24.59 -6.65 3.68
CA VAL A 2 -23.42 -7.38 4.18
C VAL A 2 -22.52 -7.69 2.99
N ILE A 3 -21.20 -7.50 3.15
CA ILE A 3 -20.20 -7.93 2.17
C ILE A 3 -19.40 -9.08 2.81
N GLU A 4 -19.40 -10.21 2.13
CA GLU A 4 -18.64 -11.40 2.52
C GLU A 4 -17.30 -11.39 1.81
N ALA A 5 -16.21 -11.57 2.57
CA ALA A 5 -14.84 -11.60 2.09
C ALA A 5 -14.02 -12.70 2.79
N VAL A 6 -14.65 -13.87 2.99
CA VAL A 6 -13.96 -15.08 3.44
C VAL A 6 -13.32 -15.81 2.25
N PHE A 7 -12.52 -16.84 2.55
CA PHE A 7 -11.80 -17.63 1.55
C PHE A 7 -12.69 -18.16 0.41
N GLU A 8 -12.07 -18.41 -0.74
CA GLU A 8 -12.71 -18.88 -1.97
C GLU A 8 -13.08 -20.38 -1.90
N ASP A 9 -13.90 -20.73 -0.90
CA ASP A 9 -14.45 -22.06 -0.66
C ASP A 9 -15.99 -21.99 -0.64
N LEU A 10 -16.63 -22.73 -1.53
CA LEU A 10 -18.09 -22.67 -1.69
C LEU A 10 -18.82 -23.11 -0.42
N THR A 11 -18.31 -24.12 0.29
CA THR A 11 -18.91 -24.64 1.52
C THR A 11 -18.89 -23.61 2.63
N LEU A 12 -17.76 -22.93 2.80
CA LEU A 12 -17.56 -21.86 3.76
C LEU A 12 -18.48 -20.67 3.44
N LYS A 13 -18.52 -20.23 2.19
CA LYS A 13 -19.41 -19.13 1.76
C LYS A 13 -20.88 -19.47 1.94
N HIS A 14 -21.29 -20.71 1.63
CA HIS A 14 -22.65 -21.21 1.91
C HIS A 14 -22.99 -21.17 3.39
N ARG A 15 -22.06 -21.57 4.27
CA ARG A 15 -22.26 -21.49 5.72
C ARG A 15 -22.43 -20.05 6.19
N VAL A 16 -21.51 -19.17 5.81
CA VAL A 16 -21.56 -17.73 6.16
C VAL A 16 -22.85 -17.09 5.65
N LEU A 17 -23.26 -17.39 4.42
CA LEU A 17 -24.51 -16.88 3.85
C LEU A 17 -25.71 -17.25 4.70
N ARG A 18 -25.85 -18.52 5.12
CA ARG A 18 -26.97 -18.96 5.98
C ARG A 18 -26.94 -18.28 7.35
N GLU A 19 -25.78 -18.25 8.00
CA GLU A 19 -25.61 -17.62 9.32
C GLU A 19 -25.95 -16.13 9.28
N VAL A 20 -25.51 -15.42 8.24
CA VAL A 20 -25.84 -14.02 8.03
C VAL A 20 -27.33 -13.85 7.75
N GLU A 21 -27.92 -14.65 6.87
CA GLU A 21 -29.34 -14.54 6.53
C GLU A 21 -30.27 -14.69 7.74
N ASP A 22 -29.91 -15.53 8.70
CA ASP A 22 -30.67 -15.74 9.95
C ASP A 22 -30.52 -14.59 10.94
N ALA A 23 -29.43 -13.82 10.85
CA ALA A 23 -29.12 -12.71 11.76
C ALA A 23 -29.56 -11.33 11.24
N VAL A 24 -29.96 -11.21 9.98
CA VAL A 24 -30.25 -9.92 9.32
C VAL A 24 -31.67 -9.83 8.77
N SER A 25 -32.14 -8.59 8.56
CA SER A 25 -33.45 -8.33 7.96
C SER A 25 -33.63 -8.99 6.58
N PRO A 26 -34.85 -9.44 6.20
CA PRO A 26 -35.23 -9.91 4.87
C PRO A 26 -34.79 -9.01 3.70
N GLU A 27 -34.68 -7.70 3.93
CA GLU A 27 -34.30 -6.72 2.90
C GLU A 27 -32.78 -6.58 2.70
N THR A 28 -31.96 -7.20 3.54
CA THR A 28 -30.51 -7.06 3.52
C THR A 28 -29.92 -7.71 2.26
N ILE A 29 -29.24 -6.92 1.44
CA ILE A 29 -28.39 -7.42 0.35
C ILE A 29 -27.16 -8.13 0.94
N PHE A 30 -26.84 -9.31 0.40
CA PHE A 30 -25.60 -10.03 0.62
C PHE A 30 -24.73 -9.94 -0.64
N ALA A 31 -23.53 -9.38 -0.51
CA ALA A 31 -22.60 -9.26 -1.62
C ALA A 31 -21.37 -10.16 -1.36
N SER A 32 -21.06 -11.07 -2.28
CA SER A 32 -19.84 -11.89 -2.15
C SER A 32 -18.67 -11.26 -2.89
N ASN A 33 -17.55 -11.06 -2.20
CA ASN A 33 -16.26 -10.72 -2.77
C ASN A 33 -15.58 -11.96 -3.37
N THR A 34 -16.30 -12.65 -4.27
CA THR A 34 -15.82 -13.79 -5.04
C THR A 34 -15.21 -13.32 -6.36
N SER A 35 -14.19 -14.03 -6.83
CA SER A 35 -13.53 -13.79 -8.12
C SER A 35 -13.75 -14.91 -9.12
N ALA A 36 -13.95 -16.15 -8.65
CA ALA A 36 -14.05 -17.35 -9.48
C ALA A 36 -15.39 -18.09 -9.33
N LEU A 37 -16.00 -18.07 -8.13
CA LEU A 37 -17.25 -18.78 -7.89
C LEU A 37 -18.43 -18.02 -8.51
N PRO A 38 -19.26 -18.67 -9.35
CA PRO A 38 -20.47 -18.04 -9.87
C PRO A 38 -21.42 -17.62 -8.74
N ILE A 39 -21.95 -16.39 -8.79
CA ILE A 39 -22.92 -15.91 -7.80
C ILE A 39 -24.15 -16.81 -7.74
N SER A 40 -24.59 -17.35 -8.87
CA SER A 40 -25.69 -18.32 -8.93
C SER A 40 -25.41 -19.54 -8.04
N LYS A 41 -24.18 -20.05 -8.00
CA LYS A 41 -23.77 -21.18 -7.16
C LYS A 41 -23.74 -20.83 -5.68
N ILE A 42 -23.29 -19.62 -5.33
CA ILE A 42 -23.31 -19.14 -3.93
C ILE A 42 -24.76 -18.95 -3.46
N ALA A 43 -25.62 -18.41 -4.32
CA ALA A 43 -27.02 -18.15 -4.03
C ALA A 43 -27.90 -19.42 -3.91
N GLU A 44 -27.44 -20.60 -4.33
CA GLU A 44 -28.21 -21.86 -4.29
C GLU A 44 -28.73 -22.22 -2.88
N VAL A 45 -28.03 -21.79 -1.83
CA VAL A 45 -28.41 -22.08 -0.43
C VAL A 45 -29.13 -20.93 0.27
N SER A 46 -29.33 -19.82 -0.43
CA SER A 46 -30.01 -18.62 0.08
C SER A 46 -31.52 -18.84 0.12
N LYS A 47 -32.17 -18.31 1.16
CA LYS A 47 -33.63 -18.20 1.21
C LYS A 47 -34.16 -17.11 0.25
N ARG A 48 -33.28 -16.24 -0.26
CA ARG A 48 -33.54 -15.02 -1.05
C ARG A 48 -32.46 -14.83 -2.12
N PRO A 49 -32.32 -15.75 -3.09
CA PRO A 49 -31.21 -15.76 -4.05
C PRO A 49 -31.10 -14.46 -4.87
N GLU A 50 -32.21 -13.75 -5.08
CA GLU A 50 -32.26 -12.46 -5.77
C GLU A 50 -31.58 -11.31 -5.02
N LYS A 51 -31.34 -11.45 -3.71
CA LYS A 51 -30.63 -10.50 -2.85
C LYS A 51 -29.14 -10.80 -2.73
N VAL A 52 -28.66 -11.86 -3.39
CA VAL A 52 -27.25 -12.25 -3.44
C VAL A 52 -26.62 -11.68 -4.72
N HIS A 53 -25.59 -10.84 -4.55
CA HIS A 53 -24.92 -10.15 -5.65
C HIS A 53 -23.41 -10.32 -5.61
N SER A 54 -22.72 -10.05 -6.72
CA SER A 54 -21.27 -9.88 -6.68
C SER A 54 -20.92 -8.55 -6.00
N ALA A 55 -19.83 -8.52 -5.23
CA ALA A 55 -19.31 -7.28 -4.67
C ALA A 55 -18.94 -6.27 -5.77
N GLY A 56 -18.50 -6.75 -6.93
CA GLY A 56 -18.24 -5.92 -8.11
C GLY A 56 -19.49 -5.19 -8.59
N ASP A 57 -20.61 -5.88 -8.80
CA ASP A 57 -21.85 -5.24 -9.26
C ASP A 57 -22.36 -4.18 -8.26
N VAL A 58 -22.23 -4.46 -6.97
CA VAL A 58 -22.57 -3.52 -5.91
C VAL A 58 -21.65 -2.29 -5.97
N GLY A 59 -20.34 -2.49 -6.12
CA GLY A 59 -19.37 -1.40 -6.23
C GLY A 59 -19.63 -0.50 -7.45
N LEU A 60 -19.96 -1.08 -8.61
CA LEU A 60 -20.33 -0.32 -9.81
C LEU A 60 -21.60 0.52 -9.59
N ARG A 61 -22.63 -0.05 -8.95
CA ARG A 61 -23.86 0.69 -8.61
C ARG A 61 -23.63 1.82 -7.60
N GLN A 62 -22.59 1.71 -6.77
CA GLN A 62 -22.14 2.78 -5.87
C GLN A 62 -21.29 3.85 -6.58
N GLY A 63 -21.04 3.72 -7.89
CA GLY A 63 -20.19 4.63 -8.65
C GLY A 63 -18.71 4.52 -8.27
N LYS A 64 -18.28 3.36 -7.78
CA LYS A 64 -16.86 3.10 -7.47
C LYS A 64 -16.12 2.59 -8.70
N VAL A 65 -14.86 2.98 -8.82
CA VAL A 65 -13.91 2.39 -9.76
C VAL A 65 -13.38 1.10 -9.14
N LEU A 66 -13.42 0.02 -9.90
CA LEU A 66 -13.01 -1.31 -9.43
C LEU A 66 -11.67 -1.70 -10.02
N ILE A 67 -10.89 -2.44 -9.24
CA ILE A 67 -9.73 -3.19 -9.67
C ILE A 67 -9.89 -4.63 -9.17
N PHE A 68 -9.45 -5.60 -9.96
CA PHE A 68 -9.53 -7.01 -9.61
C PHE A 68 -8.12 -7.52 -9.37
N VAL A 69 -7.91 -8.15 -8.21
CA VAL A 69 -6.60 -8.65 -7.83
C VAL A 69 -6.73 -10.06 -7.31
N LYS A 70 -5.72 -10.88 -7.61
CA LYS A 70 -5.60 -12.20 -7.00
C LYS A 70 -5.25 -12.02 -5.52
N ASP A 71 -5.73 -12.96 -4.70
CA ASP A 71 -5.34 -13.03 -3.30
C ASP A 71 -3.82 -13.21 -3.14
N GLY A 72 -3.29 -12.57 -2.10
CA GLY A 72 -1.88 -12.56 -1.76
C GLY A 72 -1.61 -11.66 -0.55
N PRO A 73 -0.45 -11.78 0.11
CA PRO A 73 -0.14 -10.99 1.30
C PRO A 73 -0.25 -9.48 1.03
N GLY A 74 -1.24 -8.82 1.64
CA GLY A 74 -1.52 -7.40 1.46
C GLY A 74 -2.16 -7.03 0.11
N PHE A 75 -2.67 -8.02 -0.64
CA PHE A 75 -3.23 -7.86 -1.98
C PHE A 75 -2.29 -7.04 -2.89
N TYR A 76 -2.83 -6.04 -3.59
CA TYR A 76 -2.03 -5.08 -4.37
C TYR A 76 -1.70 -3.81 -3.57
N THR A 77 -2.71 -3.11 -3.06
CA THR A 77 -2.53 -1.74 -2.56
C THR A 77 -1.73 -1.67 -1.27
N THR A 78 -2.10 -2.46 -0.25
CA THR A 78 -1.37 -2.50 1.02
C THR A 78 0.05 -3.01 0.81
N ARG A 79 0.21 -4.02 -0.06
CA ARG A 79 1.50 -4.60 -0.39
C ARG A 79 2.48 -3.59 -0.98
N ILE A 80 2.08 -2.78 -1.95
CA ILE A 80 2.99 -1.81 -2.59
C ILE A 80 3.27 -0.59 -1.72
N LEU A 81 2.36 -0.26 -0.79
CA LEU A 81 2.55 0.84 0.16
C LEU A 81 3.53 0.48 1.29
N ALA A 82 3.53 -0.78 1.75
CA ALA A 82 4.29 -1.19 2.93
C ALA A 82 5.82 -0.96 2.83
N PRO A 83 6.51 -1.27 1.71
CA PRO A 83 7.93 -0.94 1.54
C PRO A 83 8.20 0.57 1.62
N MET A 84 7.29 1.39 1.10
CA MET A 84 7.41 2.84 1.13
C MET A 84 7.30 3.39 2.56
N LEU A 85 6.34 2.90 3.34
CA LEU A 85 6.21 3.29 4.76
C LEU A 85 7.35 2.76 5.63
N SER A 86 7.85 1.55 5.34
CA SER A 86 9.03 1.00 6.01
C SER A 86 10.26 1.86 5.73
N GLU A 87 10.41 2.37 4.51
CA GLU A 87 11.48 3.29 4.14
C GLU A 87 11.31 4.69 4.76
N ALA A 88 10.09 5.16 4.94
CA ALA A 88 9.81 6.40 5.67
C ALA A 88 10.33 6.34 7.12
N ILE A 89 10.14 5.21 7.81
CA ILE A 89 10.69 4.99 9.15
C ILE A 89 12.22 5.01 9.10
N ARG A 90 12.82 4.34 8.11
CA ARG A 90 14.28 4.33 7.92
C ARG A 90 14.84 5.74 7.75
N LEU A 91 14.19 6.57 6.92
CA LEU A 91 14.59 7.96 6.70
C LEU A 91 14.49 8.80 7.98
N MET A 92 13.46 8.58 8.80
CA MET A 92 13.34 9.25 10.10
C MET A 92 14.42 8.82 11.09
N GLN A 93 14.79 7.53 11.12
CA GLN A 93 15.94 7.05 11.92
C GLN A 93 17.27 7.64 11.43
N GLU A 94 17.36 8.00 10.15
CA GLU A 94 18.51 8.68 9.53
C GLU A 94 18.49 10.20 9.73
N GLY A 95 17.57 10.73 10.53
CA GLY A 95 17.51 12.14 10.92
C GLY A 95 16.61 13.02 10.06
N VAL A 96 15.90 12.47 9.07
CA VAL A 96 14.91 13.23 8.28
C VAL A 96 13.69 13.51 9.17
N SER A 97 13.37 14.79 9.39
CA SER A 97 12.20 15.13 10.21
C SER A 97 10.87 14.77 9.50
N PRO A 98 9.78 14.51 10.24
CA PRO A 98 8.46 14.28 9.63
C PRO A 98 8.02 15.40 8.68
N THR A 99 8.31 16.64 9.03
CA THR A 99 8.00 17.82 8.21
C THR A 99 8.82 17.86 6.92
N GLU A 100 10.09 17.46 6.97
CA GLU A 100 10.95 17.38 5.78
C GLU A 100 10.51 16.23 4.86
N LEU A 101 10.17 15.08 5.44
CA LEU A 101 9.65 13.92 4.73
C LEU A 101 8.32 14.24 4.02
N ASP A 102 7.39 14.89 4.72
CA ASP A 102 6.12 15.33 4.16
C ASP A 102 6.33 16.34 3.04
N ALA A 103 7.18 17.36 3.25
CA ALA A 103 7.49 18.35 2.23
C ALA A 103 8.14 17.72 0.98
N ALA A 104 9.06 16.76 1.16
CA ALA A 104 9.70 16.07 0.05
C ALA A 104 8.72 15.24 -0.79
N THR A 105 7.82 14.53 -0.12
CA THR A 105 6.84 13.66 -0.78
C THR A 105 5.73 14.48 -1.44
N GLN A 106 5.25 15.54 -0.80
CA GLN A 106 4.28 16.45 -1.41
C GLN A 106 4.86 17.19 -2.61
N ALA A 107 6.11 17.66 -2.55
CA ALA A 107 6.79 18.28 -3.68
C ALA A 107 6.98 17.32 -4.87
N PHE A 108 7.05 16.00 -4.61
CA PHE A 108 7.07 14.98 -5.66
C PHE A 108 5.70 14.76 -6.33
N GLY A 109 4.62 15.24 -5.70
CA GLY A 109 3.25 15.15 -6.22
C GLY A 109 2.32 14.21 -5.44
N TRP A 110 2.76 13.67 -4.29
CA TRP A 110 1.87 12.91 -3.41
C TRP A 110 0.86 13.86 -2.74
N PRO A 111 -0.44 13.53 -2.67
CA PRO A 111 -1.46 14.41 -2.10
C PRO A 111 -1.33 14.55 -0.59
N VAL A 112 -0.76 13.54 0.07
CA VAL A 112 -0.54 13.48 1.52
C VAL A 112 0.94 13.16 1.75
N GLY A 113 1.57 13.87 2.68
CA GLY A 113 2.95 13.59 3.08
C GLY A 113 3.07 12.23 3.78
N MET A 114 4.21 11.56 3.68
CA MET A 114 4.33 10.17 4.15
C MET A 114 4.28 10.00 5.67
N ALA A 115 4.81 10.94 6.46
CA ALA A 115 4.66 10.88 7.92
C ALA A 115 3.20 11.13 8.32
N THR A 116 2.55 12.11 7.67
CA THR A 116 1.11 12.33 7.85
C THR A 116 0.30 11.09 7.47
N LEU A 117 0.62 10.43 6.36
CA LEU A 117 -0.09 9.25 5.89
C LEU A 117 0.02 8.10 6.91
N ALA A 118 1.21 7.87 7.48
CA ALA A 118 1.40 6.87 8.52
C ALA A 118 0.48 7.13 9.73
N ASP A 119 0.35 8.39 10.15
CA ASP A 119 -0.54 8.78 11.25
C ASP A 119 -2.03 8.68 10.89
N GLU A 120 -2.41 8.87 9.63
CA GLU A 120 -3.79 8.72 9.16
C GLU A 120 -4.22 7.26 9.08
N VAL A 121 -3.32 6.38 8.63
CA VAL A 121 -3.51 4.92 8.68
C VAL A 121 -3.58 4.44 10.13
N GLY A 122 -2.71 4.99 10.98
CA GLY A 122 -2.56 4.62 12.38
C GLY A 122 -1.32 3.76 12.59
N LEU A 123 -0.50 4.14 13.57
CA LEU A 123 0.81 3.52 13.79
C LEU A 123 0.72 2.08 14.32
N ASP A 124 -0.35 1.75 15.05
CA ASP A 124 -0.65 0.38 15.48
C ASP A 124 -1.05 -0.53 14.32
N VAL A 125 -1.86 -0.02 13.38
CA VAL A 125 -2.19 -0.72 12.14
C VAL A 125 -0.91 -0.94 11.32
N ALA A 126 -0.03 0.06 11.26
CA ALA A 126 1.25 -0.06 10.57
C ALA A 126 2.15 -1.14 11.20
N VAL A 127 2.18 -1.31 12.53
CA VAL A 127 2.89 -2.42 13.19
C VAL A 127 2.35 -3.77 12.72
N HIS A 128 1.03 -3.97 12.78
CA HIS A 128 0.42 -5.23 12.38
C HIS A 128 0.71 -5.57 10.91
N VAL A 129 0.53 -4.61 10.00
CA VAL A 129 0.82 -4.79 8.57
C VAL A 129 2.30 -5.10 8.33
N ALA A 130 3.21 -4.41 9.03
CA ALA A 130 4.65 -4.63 8.88
C ALA A 130 5.07 -6.02 9.40
N GLU A 131 4.45 -6.54 10.47
CA GLU A 131 4.70 -7.88 10.97
C GLU A 131 4.16 -8.96 10.01
N ASP A 132 2.91 -8.83 9.58
CA ASP A 132 2.26 -9.80 8.70
C ASP A 132 2.94 -9.87 7.32
N LEU A 133 3.18 -8.71 6.70
CA LEU A 133 3.90 -8.66 5.43
C LEU A 133 5.38 -8.97 5.58
N GLY A 134 5.99 -8.62 6.70
CA GLY A 134 7.37 -9.00 7.01
C GLY A 134 7.54 -10.52 7.10
N ALA A 135 6.58 -11.22 7.71
CA ALA A 135 6.57 -12.67 7.78
C ALA A 135 6.34 -13.33 6.41
N ALA A 136 5.43 -12.76 5.60
CA ALA A 136 5.05 -13.35 4.31
C ALA A 136 6.03 -13.03 3.16
N LEU A 137 6.54 -11.80 3.10
CA LEU A 137 7.34 -11.28 1.99
C LEU A 137 8.83 -11.11 2.35
N GLY A 138 9.18 -11.24 3.63
CA GLY A 138 10.56 -11.30 4.10
C GLY A 138 11.34 -9.99 3.93
N LYS A 139 12.61 -10.11 3.53
CA LYS A 139 13.54 -8.98 3.56
C LYS A 139 13.17 -7.82 2.63
N ARG A 140 12.44 -8.07 1.54
CA ARG A 140 12.14 -7.02 0.54
C ARG A 140 11.21 -5.92 1.06
N VAL A 141 10.41 -6.20 2.09
CA VAL A 141 9.56 -5.19 2.74
C VAL A 141 10.24 -4.53 3.94
N GLN A 142 11.42 -4.99 4.36
CA GLN A 142 12.17 -4.39 5.48
C GLN A 142 12.60 -2.96 5.17
N GLY A 143 12.76 -2.12 6.19
CA GLY A 143 13.29 -0.78 6.03
C GLY A 143 13.81 -0.27 7.35
N GLY A 144 13.03 0.57 8.01
CA GLY A 144 13.32 1.04 9.36
C GLY A 144 13.08 -0.03 10.42
N ASP A 145 13.58 0.22 11.62
CA ASP A 145 13.34 -0.63 12.78
C ASP A 145 11.87 -0.52 13.22
N ILE A 146 11.14 -1.63 13.15
CA ILE A 146 9.74 -1.72 13.56
C ILE A 146 9.53 -1.37 15.05
N ASN A 147 10.57 -1.49 15.88
CA ASN A 147 10.48 -1.14 17.29
C ASN A 147 10.24 0.36 17.50
N VAL A 148 10.59 1.23 16.53
CA VAL A 148 10.17 2.64 16.54
C VAL A 148 8.65 2.74 16.60
N LEU A 149 7.94 2.02 15.73
CA LEU A 149 6.47 2.01 15.74
C LEU A 149 5.92 1.38 17.02
N ARG A 150 6.49 0.27 17.47
CA ARG A 150 6.04 -0.42 18.69
C ARG A 150 6.14 0.49 19.91
N ASP A 151 7.23 1.23 20.05
CA ASP A 151 7.43 2.12 21.20
C ASP A 151 6.53 3.36 21.13
N LEU A 152 6.30 3.92 19.94
CA LEU A 152 5.28 4.97 19.76
C LEU A 152 3.88 4.48 20.18
N VAL A 153 3.51 3.26 19.76
CA VAL A 153 2.23 2.64 20.14
C VAL A 153 2.14 2.42 21.66
N LYS A 154 3.21 1.94 22.31
CA LYS A 154 3.26 1.81 23.79
C LYS A 154 3.08 3.14 24.51
N LEU A 155 3.54 4.25 23.92
CA LEU A 155 3.36 5.60 24.44
C LEU A 155 1.97 6.20 24.14
N GLY A 156 1.06 5.40 23.55
CA GLY A 156 -0.28 5.82 23.17
C GLY A 156 -0.31 6.78 21.97
N MET A 157 0.71 6.73 21.12
CA MET A 157 0.81 7.51 19.90
C MET A 157 0.39 6.64 18.72
N LEU A 158 -0.90 6.69 18.41
CA LEU A 158 -1.54 5.87 17.39
C LEU A 158 -1.83 6.68 16.11
N GLY A 159 -1.31 7.89 16.00
CA GLY A 159 -1.56 8.80 14.89
C GLY A 159 -2.78 9.69 15.13
N ARG A 160 -3.52 9.97 14.05
CA ARG A 160 -4.62 10.94 14.04
C ARG A 160 -5.75 10.55 15.00
N LYS A 161 -6.01 9.25 15.18
CA LYS A 161 -7.08 8.74 16.06
C LYS A 161 -6.81 8.96 17.56
N SER A 162 -5.55 9.06 17.97
CA SER A 162 -5.16 9.37 19.35
C SER A 162 -4.76 10.84 19.53
N GLY A 163 -4.89 11.66 18.49
CA GLY A 163 -4.49 13.07 18.52
C GLY A 163 -2.96 13.30 18.47
N LYS A 164 -2.15 12.24 18.32
CA LYS A 164 -0.68 12.29 18.34
C LYS A 164 -0.07 11.04 17.70
N GLY A 165 0.95 11.24 16.88
CA GLY A 165 1.73 10.22 16.19
C GLY A 165 3.12 10.74 15.86
N CYS A 166 3.54 10.67 14.59
CA CYS A 166 4.68 11.41 14.07
C CYS A 166 4.49 12.93 14.24
N LEU A 167 3.24 13.38 14.09
CA LEU A 167 2.80 14.77 14.26
C LEU A 167 1.82 14.90 15.43
N GLU A 168 1.68 16.10 15.98
CA GLU A 168 0.63 16.43 16.95
C GLU A 168 -0.63 16.94 16.26
N TYR A 169 -1.79 16.45 16.71
CA TYR A 169 -3.12 16.78 16.17
C TYR A 169 -3.96 17.51 17.22
N THR A 170 -3.39 18.52 17.86
CA THR A 170 -4.03 19.34 18.91
C THR A 170 -4.53 20.67 18.34
N SER A 171 -5.48 20.64 17.40
CA SER A 171 -6.35 21.77 16.97
C SER A 171 -6.96 21.49 15.59
N HIS A 172 -7.98 22.25 15.20
CA HIS A 172 -8.43 22.34 13.80
C HIS A 172 -7.42 23.09 12.88
N SER A 173 -6.16 23.26 13.31
CA SER A 173 -5.11 23.92 12.53
C SER A 173 -4.62 23.03 11.39
N LYS A 174 -4.34 23.65 10.24
CA LYS A 174 -3.62 23.01 9.13
C LYS A 174 -2.13 22.89 9.39
N HIS A 175 -1.58 23.68 10.32
CA HIS A 175 -0.18 23.62 10.71
C HIS A 175 -0.01 22.65 11.88
N ARG A 176 0.77 21.59 11.64
CA ARG A 176 1.05 20.52 12.60
C ARG A 176 2.50 20.62 13.03
N HIS A 177 2.74 20.39 14.31
CA HIS A 177 4.08 20.33 14.86
C HIS A 177 4.55 18.87 14.93
N VAL A 178 5.87 18.68 14.81
CA VAL A 178 6.49 17.37 15.07
C VAL A 178 6.29 17.04 16.54
N ASN A 179 5.83 15.82 16.82
CA ASN A 179 5.65 15.33 18.18
C ASN A 179 7.02 15.24 18.88
N PRO A 180 7.29 15.97 19.97
CA PRO A 180 8.59 15.94 20.65
C PRO A 180 8.99 14.54 21.11
N ALA A 181 8.02 13.72 21.52
CA ALA A 181 8.28 12.36 21.98
C ALA A 181 8.67 11.41 20.83
N LEU A 182 8.35 11.75 19.57
CA LEU A 182 8.91 11.03 18.42
C LEU A 182 10.44 11.15 18.41
N SER A 183 10.97 12.35 18.65
CA SER A 183 12.41 12.60 18.67
C SER A 183 13.12 11.79 19.76
N GLU A 184 12.48 11.64 20.94
CA GLU A 184 13.01 10.81 22.03
C GLU A 184 13.10 9.34 21.63
N VAL A 185 12.06 8.80 20.99
CA VAL A 185 12.08 7.42 20.47
C VAL A 185 13.12 7.27 19.36
N LEU A 186 13.14 8.16 18.36
CA LEU A 186 14.07 8.09 17.24
C LEU A 186 15.53 8.15 17.68
N THR A 187 15.85 8.86 18.77
CA THR A 187 17.21 8.91 19.32
C THR A 187 17.70 7.52 19.77
N GLN A 188 16.81 6.65 20.26
CA GLN A 188 17.16 5.29 20.68
C GLN A 188 17.43 4.35 19.50
N TYR A 189 16.83 4.64 18.35
CA TYR A 189 16.90 3.83 17.14
C TYR A 189 17.64 4.53 15.99
N ALA A 190 18.43 5.57 16.29
CA ALA A 190 19.10 6.37 15.30
C ALA A 190 20.12 5.54 14.53
N VAL A 191 20.13 5.68 13.20
CA VAL A 191 21.11 5.04 12.33
C VAL A 191 21.77 6.08 11.44
N PRO A 192 23.09 6.02 11.21
CA PRO A 192 23.74 6.98 10.34
C PRO A 192 23.27 6.79 8.89
N ALA A 193 22.96 7.90 8.22
CA ALA A 193 22.76 7.90 6.78
C ALA A 193 24.11 7.63 6.09
N PRO A 194 24.26 6.60 5.24
CA PRO A 194 25.52 6.35 4.52
C PRO A 194 25.91 7.51 3.60
N VAL A 195 24.91 8.21 3.08
CA VAL A 195 25.03 9.41 2.26
C VAL A 195 23.95 10.40 2.73
N PRO A 196 24.23 11.72 2.82
CA PRO A 196 23.25 12.71 3.20
C PRO A 196 21.95 12.62 2.39
N ASN A 197 20.81 12.65 3.08
CA ASN A 197 19.50 12.60 2.47
C ASN A 197 19.10 14.00 1.97
N ASN A 198 19.40 14.29 0.71
CA ASN A 198 18.81 15.45 0.04
C ASN A 198 17.37 15.16 -0.40
N HIS A 199 16.67 16.21 -0.83
CA HIS A 199 15.26 16.13 -1.23
C HIS A 199 14.97 15.05 -2.29
N GLU A 200 15.78 15.00 -3.36
CA GLU A 200 15.61 14.01 -4.43
C GLU A 200 15.86 12.57 -3.92
N ARG A 201 16.86 12.38 -3.07
CA ARG A 201 17.18 11.07 -2.51
C ARG A 201 16.05 10.53 -1.63
N ILE A 202 15.45 11.39 -0.79
CA ILE A 202 14.26 11.05 0.01
C ILE A 202 13.15 10.55 -0.91
N GLN A 203 12.85 11.31 -1.97
CA GLN A 203 11.79 10.99 -2.92
C GLN A 203 12.01 9.65 -3.61
N TYR A 204 13.19 9.43 -4.20
CA TYR A 204 13.45 8.22 -4.98
C TYR A 204 13.67 6.97 -4.12
N ARG A 205 14.11 7.09 -2.87
CA ARG A 205 14.14 5.94 -1.95
C ARG A 205 12.74 5.39 -1.70
N LEU A 206 11.78 6.28 -1.43
CA LEU A 206 10.38 5.92 -1.22
C LEU A 206 9.73 5.42 -2.51
N PHE A 207 9.86 6.23 -3.57
CA PHE A 207 9.18 6.01 -4.84
C PHE A 207 9.64 4.73 -5.54
N SER A 208 10.95 4.45 -5.58
CA SER A 208 11.48 3.26 -6.25
C SER A 208 11.00 1.97 -5.61
N ARG A 209 10.89 1.93 -4.28
CA ARG A 209 10.36 0.75 -3.56
C ARG A 209 8.88 0.53 -3.86
N PHE A 210 8.09 1.60 -3.90
CA PHE A 210 6.68 1.52 -4.29
C PHE A 210 6.52 0.98 -5.72
N VAL A 211 7.23 1.56 -6.70
CA VAL A 211 7.11 1.17 -8.11
C VAL A 211 7.62 -0.25 -8.34
N ASN A 212 8.74 -0.63 -7.70
CA ASN A 212 9.27 -1.99 -7.83
C ASN A 212 8.28 -3.04 -7.31
N GLU A 213 7.68 -2.81 -6.13
CA GLU A 213 6.69 -3.74 -5.59
C GLU A 213 5.41 -3.79 -6.45
N ALA A 214 5.03 -2.68 -7.11
CA ALA A 214 3.94 -2.69 -8.09
C ALA A 214 4.27 -3.58 -9.29
N VAL A 215 5.46 -3.45 -9.87
CA VAL A 215 5.92 -4.33 -10.96
C VAL A 215 6.00 -5.78 -10.51
N LEU A 216 6.38 -6.03 -9.25
CA LEU A 216 6.44 -7.36 -8.68
C LEU A 216 5.04 -7.98 -8.49
N CYS A 217 4.03 -7.18 -8.12
CA CYS A 217 2.63 -7.62 -8.12
C CYS A 217 2.14 -8.01 -9.52
N LEU A 218 2.62 -7.33 -10.58
CA LEU A 218 2.34 -7.76 -11.96
C LEU A 218 3.09 -9.06 -12.29
N GLN A 219 4.37 -9.16 -11.94
CA GLN A 219 5.21 -10.34 -12.16
C GLN A 219 4.65 -11.60 -11.49
N GLU A 220 4.13 -11.47 -10.26
CA GLU A 220 3.56 -12.57 -9.48
C GLU A 220 2.09 -12.87 -9.84
N GLY A 221 1.51 -12.14 -10.80
CA GLY A 221 0.14 -12.35 -11.27
C GLY A 221 -0.94 -11.92 -10.27
N ILE A 222 -0.63 -10.99 -9.35
CA ILE A 222 -1.62 -10.36 -8.48
C ILE A 222 -2.52 -9.43 -9.29
N LEU A 223 -1.93 -8.65 -10.20
CA LEU A 223 -2.67 -7.81 -11.14
C LEU A 223 -3.15 -8.64 -12.34
N VAL A 224 -4.34 -9.23 -12.21
CA VAL A 224 -4.87 -10.22 -13.18
C VAL A 224 -5.23 -9.61 -14.53
N ASN A 225 -5.70 -8.35 -14.53
CA ASN A 225 -6.06 -7.63 -15.75
C ASN A 225 -4.94 -6.69 -16.24
N GLY A 226 -3.70 -6.92 -15.77
CA GLY A 226 -2.51 -6.23 -16.23
C GLY A 226 -2.27 -4.85 -15.60
N PRO A 227 -1.37 -4.04 -16.20
CA PRO A 227 -0.83 -2.83 -15.58
C PRO A 227 -1.84 -1.68 -15.46
N VAL A 228 -2.91 -1.67 -16.25
CA VAL A 228 -3.96 -0.62 -16.21
C VAL A 228 -4.64 -0.59 -14.85
N GLU A 229 -5.05 -1.75 -14.32
CA GLU A 229 -5.64 -1.81 -12.98
C GLU A 229 -4.62 -1.49 -11.89
N GLY A 230 -3.35 -1.84 -12.12
CA GLY A 230 -2.27 -1.42 -11.24
C GLY A 230 -2.14 0.10 -11.14
N ASP A 231 -2.16 0.80 -12.28
CA ASP A 231 -2.11 2.25 -12.33
C ASP A 231 -3.34 2.89 -11.67
N ILE A 232 -4.54 2.40 -12.00
CA ILE A 232 -5.80 2.87 -11.40
C ILE A 232 -5.78 2.69 -9.88
N GLY A 233 -5.40 1.50 -9.40
CA GLY A 233 -5.35 1.19 -7.97
C GLY A 233 -4.34 2.05 -7.21
N ALA A 234 -3.17 2.30 -7.81
CA ALA A 234 -2.15 3.16 -7.20
C ALA A 234 -2.61 4.62 -7.14
N VAL A 235 -3.19 5.15 -8.22
CA VAL A 235 -3.62 6.56 -8.29
C VAL A 235 -4.86 6.81 -7.42
N PHE A 236 -5.94 6.05 -7.61
CA PHE A 236 -7.20 6.27 -6.89
C PHE A 236 -7.18 5.72 -5.46
N GLY A 237 -6.41 4.68 -5.20
CA GLY A 237 -6.35 4.03 -3.88
C GLY A 237 -5.29 4.61 -2.95
N LEU A 238 -4.10 4.90 -3.48
CA LEU A 238 -2.92 5.27 -2.67
C LEU A 238 -2.44 6.70 -2.91
N GLY A 239 -3.08 7.43 -3.83
CA GLY A 239 -2.69 8.79 -4.16
C GLY A 239 -1.37 8.87 -4.90
N PHE A 240 -1.00 7.85 -5.69
CA PHE A 240 0.16 7.93 -6.57
C PHE A 240 0.07 9.20 -7.43
N PRO A 241 1.16 9.99 -7.59
CA PRO A 241 1.12 11.27 -8.28
C PRO A 241 0.44 11.19 -9.64
N PRO A 242 -0.76 11.77 -9.83
CA PRO A 242 -1.55 11.56 -11.05
C PRO A 242 -0.87 12.10 -12.31
N CYS A 243 -0.02 13.12 -12.16
CA CYS A 243 0.79 13.68 -13.25
C CYS A 243 1.80 12.67 -13.83
N LEU A 244 2.14 11.60 -13.10
CA LEU A 244 2.99 10.51 -13.55
C LEU A 244 2.18 9.34 -14.14
N GLY A 245 0.85 9.38 -14.02
CA GLY A 245 -0.10 8.44 -14.65
C GLY A 245 -0.26 7.07 -13.97
N GLY A 246 0.54 6.76 -12.95
CA GLY A 246 0.60 5.46 -12.29
C GLY A 246 2.01 4.82 -12.37
N PRO A 247 2.33 3.83 -11.52
CA PRO A 247 3.66 3.21 -11.49
C PRO A 247 4.09 2.61 -12.83
N PHE A 248 3.19 1.98 -13.59
CA PHE A 248 3.52 1.37 -14.88
C PHE A 248 3.60 2.42 -15.99
N ARG A 249 2.65 3.36 -16.02
CA ARG A 249 2.70 4.50 -16.94
C ARG A 249 3.96 5.35 -16.74
N TYR A 250 4.38 5.56 -15.50
CA TYR A 250 5.63 6.24 -15.18
C TYR A 250 6.83 5.55 -15.85
N LEU A 251 6.93 4.22 -15.72
CA LEU A 251 8.04 3.46 -16.32
C LEU A 251 8.05 3.56 -17.85
N ASP A 252 6.87 3.59 -18.47
CA ASP A 252 6.76 3.75 -19.92
C ASP A 252 7.18 5.13 -20.41
N LEU A 253 6.90 6.18 -19.64
CA LEU A 253 7.21 7.57 -19.98
C LEU A 253 8.65 7.96 -19.65
N HIS A 254 9.16 7.52 -18.50
CA HIS A 254 10.47 7.93 -17.96
C HIS A 254 11.58 6.90 -18.18
N GLY A 255 11.21 5.68 -18.60
CA GLY A 255 12.13 4.58 -18.87
C GLY A 255 12.49 3.78 -17.60
N ALA A 256 12.45 2.45 -17.71
CA ALA A 256 12.80 1.55 -16.61
C ALA A 256 14.28 1.60 -16.22
N THR A 257 15.19 1.88 -17.18
CA THR A 257 16.64 1.90 -16.96
C THR A 257 17.05 2.91 -15.89
N ALA A 258 16.54 4.15 -15.96
CA ALA A 258 16.89 5.21 -15.01
C ALA A 258 16.45 4.88 -13.58
N LEU A 259 15.30 4.20 -13.40
CA LEU A 259 14.86 3.77 -12.08
C LEU A 259 15.73 2.63 -11.54
N VAL A 260 16.05 1.65 -12.39
CA VAL A 260 16.93 0.52 -12.02
C VAL A 260 18.31 1.00 -11.59
N GLU A 261 18.92 1.94 -12.32
CA GLU A 261 20.23 2.50 -11.96
C GLU A 261 20.22 3.17 -10.57
N ARG A 262 19.16 3.93 -10.27
CA ARG A 262 18.97 4.53 -8.94
C ARG A 262 18.80 3.48 -7.85
N MET A 263 17.98 2.46 -8.12
CA MET A 263 17.76 1.35 -7.20
C MET A 263 19.03 0.57 -6.91
N GLU A 264 19.86 0.31 -7.92
CA GLU A 264 21.16 -0.33 -7.74
C GLU A 264 22.11 0.52 -6.88
N GLY A 265 22.10 1.85 -7.09
CA GLY A 265 22.83 2.78 -6.23
C GLY A 265 22.37 2.73 -4.76
N PHE A 266 21.06 2.65 -4.53
CA PHE A 266 20.52 2.47 -3.18
C PHE A 266 20.86 1.08 -2.62
N ARG A 267 20.77 0.03 -3.43
CA ARG A 267 21.10 -1.35 -3.03
C ARG A 267 22.52 -1.48 -2.51
N GLN A 268 23.49 -0.90 -3.21
CA GLN A 268 24.90 -0.92 -2.80
C GLN A 268 25.13 -0.22 -1.45
N GLN A 269 24.31 0.78 -1.11
CA GLN A 269 24.50 1.61 0.09
C GLN A 269 23.64 1.17 1.27
N LEU A 270 22.46 0.62 1.01
CA LEU A 270 21.40 0.39 2.00
C LEU A 270 20.99 -1.08 2.11
N GLY A 271 21.27 -1.90 1.09
CA GLY A 271 21.08 -3.35 1.10
C GLY A 271 20.02 -3.86 0.10
N ASP A 272 19.85 -5.19 0.08
CA ASP A 272 19.10 -5.91 -0.94
C ASP A 272 17.58 -5.66 -0.98
N TYR A 273 17.01 -4.97 0.02
CA TYR A 273 15.60 -4.58 -0.04
C TYR A 273 15.30 -3.47 -1.08
N PHE A 274 16.35 -2.95 -1.73
CA PHE A 274 16.27 -2.13 -2.95
C PHE A 274 16.51 -2.92 -4.25
N MET A 275 16.62 -4.25 -4.20
CA MET A 275 16.85 -5.05 -5.39
C MET A 275 15.68 -4.91 -6.40
N PRO A 276 15.94 -4.47 -7.64
CA PRO A 276 14.92 -4.46 -8.68
C PRO A 276 14.40 -5.87 -8.98
N CYS A 277 13.10 -6.02 -9.18
CA CYS A 277 12.51 -7.30 -9.58
C CYS A 277 12.89 -7.68 -11.02
N ASP A 278 12.77 -8.97 -11.35
CA ASP A 278 13.19 -9.51 -12.64
C ASP A 278 12.45 -8.87 -13.82
N LEU A 279 11.16 -8.60 -13.67
CA LEU A 279 10.36 -7.95 -14.70
C LEU A 279 10.81 -6.51 -14.93
N LEU A 280 11.11 -5.77 -13.87
CA LEU A 280 11.65 -4.40 -13.99
C LEU A 280 13.04 -4.41 -14.66
N LEU A 281 13.91 -5.35 -14.28
CA LEU A 281 15.21 -5.55 -14.92
C LEU A 281 15.09 -5.92 -16.40
N ALA A 282 14.11 -6.76 -16.77
CA ALA A 282 13.87 -7.14 -18.15
C ALA A 282 13.42 -5.95 -19.01
N HIS A 283 12.59 -5.05 -18.47
CA HIS A 283 12.20 -3.81 -19.14
C HIS A 283 13.35 -2.80 -19.20
N ALA A 284 14.22 -2.74 -18.18
CA ALA A 284 15.40 -1.88 -18.20
C ALA A 284 16.45 -2.29 -19.24
N LYS A 285 16.57 -3.58 -19.54
CA LYS A 285 17.49 -4.12 -20.57
C LYS A 285 17.00 -3.90 -21.99
N ASP A 286 15.70 -3.72 -22.19
CA ASP A 286 15.10 -3.54 -23.51
C ASP A 286 14.13 -2.34 -23.49
N PRO A 287 14.63 -1.13 -23.82
CA PRO A 287 13.82 0.10 -23.81
C PRO A 287 12.62 0.10 -24.75
N SER A 288 12.56 -0.86 -25.70
CA SER A 288 11.42 -1.03 -26.59
C SER A 288 10.21 -1.66 -25.89
N LYS A 289 10.44 -2.39 -24.78
CA LYS A 289 9.36 -2.98 -23.99
C LYS A 289 8.63 -1.91 -23.20
N LYS A 290 7.31 -1.94 -23.29
CA LYS A 290 6.38 -1.09 -22.54
C LYS A 290 5.41 -1.96 -21.76
N PHE A 291 5.00 -1.48 -20.60
CA PHE A 291 3.91 -2.10 -19.84
C PHE A 291 2.57 -1.87 -20.54
N HIS A 292 2.39 -0.70 -21.15
CA HIS A 292 1.25 -0.35 -21.98
C HIS A 292 1.67 -0.32 -23.46
N PRO A 293 1.66 -1.45 -24.17
CA PRO A 293 1.95 -1.46 -25.60
C PRO A 293 0.92 -0.61 -26.36
N THR A 294 1.37 0.19 -27.30
CA THR A 294 0.48 0.82 -28.28
C THR A 294 -0.14 -0.27 -29.13
N ALA A 295 -1.47 -0.31 -29.18
CA ALA A 295 -2.24 -1.19 -30.06
C ALA A 295 -1.92 -0.94 -31.54
#